data_AF-Q95WZ2-F1
#
_entry.id   AF-Q95WZ2-F1
#
_cell.length_a   1.000
_cell.length_b   1.000
_cell.length_c   1.000
_cell.angle_alpha   90.00
_cell.angle_beta   90.00
_cell.angle_gamma   90.00
#
_symmetry.space_group_name_H-M   'P 1'
#
loop_
_entity.id
_entity.type
_entity.pdbx_description
1 polymer ?
#
loop_
_entity_poly.entity_id
_entity_poly.type
_entity_poly.pdbx_seq_one_letter_code
_entity_poly.pdbx_strand_id
1 'polypeptide(L)'
;MKLAISLAVFVCGVLVGAYGKMTTTTPRGRLRGSMTTVPPEYDLSKQEEQNATRVVQMNATQWVKWRTYNVTDLVSGYPLQCENFKVMEKRTPTNYSLQYNYRSGYSWETINEDLILGFLNLRPLPPNDMFFARTPIGDQPTIWCCIPTT
;
A
#
# COMPACT_ATOMS: atom_id res chain seq x y z
N MET A 1 -46.39 -12.76 30.91
CA MET A 1 -45.83 -12.22 29.65
C MET A 1 -44.38 -12.67 29.59
N LYS A 2 -44.04 -13.56 28.64
CA LYS A 2 -42.73 -14.22 28.58
C LYS A 2 -41.75 -13.34 27.80
N LEU A 3 -40.66 -12.97 28.46
CA LEU A 3 -39.50 -12.27 27.89
C LEU A 3 -38.74 -13.23 26.96
N ALA A 4 -38.57 -12.82 25.70
CA ALA A 4 -37.70 -13.48 24.74
C ALA A 4 -36.25 -13.04 25.00
N ILE A 5 -35.41 -13.97 25.46
CA ILE A 5 -33.96 -13.81 25.45
C ILE A 5 -33.46 -14.58 24.24
N SER A 6 -33.08 -13.86 23.17
CA SER A 6 -32.41 -14.44 22.01
C SER A 6 -30.95 -14.66 22.36
N LEU A 7 -30.59 -15.92 22.54
CA LEU A 7 -29.25 -16.41 22.86
C LEU A 7 -28.53 -16.73 21.54
N ALA A 8 -27.56 -15.90 21.15
CA ALA A 8 -26.64 -16.24 20.06
C ALA A 8 -25.25 -16.50 20.64
N VAL A 9 -24.97 -17.79 20.91
CA VAL A 9 -23.64 -18.30 21.22
C VAL A 9 -22.92 -18.48 19.89
N PHE A 10 -21.90 -17.67 19.61
CA PHE A 10 -20.98 -17.95 18.49
C PHE A 10 -19.75 -18.69 19.03
N VAL A 11 -19.65 -19.95 18.60
CA VAL A 11 -18.74 -20.98 19.10
C VAL A 11 -17.30 -20.72 18.65
N CYS A 12 -16.38 -20.83 19.60
CA CYS A 12 -14.94 -20.78 19.42
C CYS A 12 -14.48 -21.94 18.51
N GLY A 13 -13.94 -21.62 17.34
CA GLY A 13 -13.33 -22.60 16.42
C GLY A 13 -11.97 -23.08 16.93
N VAL A 14 -11.87 -24.40 17.10
CA VAL A 14 -10.74 -25.17 17.62
C VAL A 14 -9.55 -25.14 16.67
N LEU A 15 -8.36 -24.81 17.20
CA LEU A 15 -7.05 -25.04 16.57
C LEU A 15 -6.77 -26.56 16.57
N VAL A 16 -6.88 -27.20 15.40
CA VAL A 16 -6.34 -28.55 15.19
C VAL A 16 -4.92 -28.42 14.64
N GLY A 17 -3.96 -28.81 15.47
CA GLY A 17 -2.55 -28.86 15.13
C GLY A 17 -2.23 -29.95 14.11
N ALA A 18 -1.42 -29.60 13.12
CA ALA A 18 -0.60 -30.53 12.37
C ALA A 18 0.86 -30.25 12.73
N TYR A 19 1.46 -31.17 13.48
CA TYR A 19 2.87 -31.20 13.87
C TYR A 19 3.73 -31.45 12.61
N GLY A 20 4.14 -30.38 11.93
CA GLY A 20 5.20 -30.41 10.93
C GLY A 20 6.56 -30.27 11.61
N LYS A 21 7.35 -31.34 11.59
CA LYS A 21 8.72 -31.45 12.12
C LYS A 21 9.57 -30.22 11.74
N MET A 22 9.82 -29.35 12.72
CA MET A 22 10.72 -28.20 12.59
C MET A 22 12.16 -28.72 12.51
N THR A 23 12.69 -28.90 11.30
CA THR A 23 14.13 -29.03 11.12
C THR A 23 14.71 -27.63 11.26
N THR A 24 15.39 -27.38 12.38
CA THR A 24 16.15 -26.16 12.66
C THR A 24 17.24 -25.99 11.60
N THR A 25 16.93 -25.23 10.55
CA THR A 25 17.95 -24.69 9.64
C THR A 25 18.48 -23.43 10.29
N THR A 26 19.77 -23.45 10.60
CA THR A 26 20.57 -22.32 11.07
C THR A 26 20.25 -21.04 10.28
N PRO A 27 20.23 -19.85 10.94
CA PRO A 27 19.99 -18.59 10.26
C PRO A 27 21.19 -18.27 9.37
N ARG A 28 21.16 -18.78 8.14
CA ARG A 28 22.13 -18.45 7.11
C ARG A 28 21.86 -17.02 6.69
N GLY A 29 22.64 -16.11 7.27
CA GLY A 29 22.91 -14.76 6.80
C GLY A 29 21.66 -13.97 6.40
N ARG A 30 21.19 -13.11 7.30
CA ARG A 30 20.49 -11.89 6.89
C ARG A 30 21.37 -11.26 5.81
N LEU A 31 20.99 -11.40 4.54
CA LEU A 31 21.70 -10.76 3.44
C LEU A 31 21.59 -9.28 3.75
N ARG A 32 22.70 -8.76 4.24
CA ARG A 32 22.94 -7.36 4.49
C ARG A 32 22.72 -6.74 3.13
N GLY A 33 21.57 -6.09 2.93
CA GLY A 33 21.29 -5.33 1.73
C GLY A 33 22.54 -4.53 1.43
N SER A 34 23.09 -4.71 0.23
CA SER A 34 24.29 -4.01 -0.21
C SER A 34 24.08 -2.55 0.14
N MET A 35 24.92 -2.01 1.02
CA MET A 35 24.87 -0.60 1.36
C MET A 35 25.46 0.12 0.15
N THR A 36 24.63 0.30 -0.88
CA THR A 36 24.98 1.07 -2.06
C THR A 36 25.23 2.49 -1.58
N THR A 37 26.41 3.03 -1.90
CA THR A 37 26.74 4.44 -1.65
C THR A 37 25.82 5.38 -2.44
N VAL A 38 25.14 4.85 -3.46
CA VAL A 38 24.17 5.54 -4.30
C VAL A 38 22.77 5.38 -3.68
N PRO A 39 22.03 6.47 -3.44
CA PRO A 39 20.64 6.39 -3.01
C PRO A 39 19.82 5.57 -4.02
N PRO A 40 18.83 4.77 -3.57
CA PRO A 40 18.09 3.86 -4.44
C PRO A 40 17.45 4.59 -5.63
N GLU A 41 17.01 5.83 -5.42
CA GLU A 41 16.45 6.73 -6.45
C GLU A 41 17.37 6.93 -7.67
N TYR A 42 18.69 6.94 -7.46
CA TYR A 42 19.69 7.21 -8.50
C TYR A 42 20.44 5.94 -8.94
N ASP A 43 20.09 4.78 -8.39
CA ASP A 43 20.73 3.52 -8.74
C ASP A 43 20.20 3.01 -10.08
N LEU A 44 20.94 3.32 -11.16
CA LEU A 44 20.62 2.88 -12.51
C LEU A 44 20.51 1.35 -12.64
N SER A 45 21.20 0.58 -11.80
CA SER A 45 21.10 -0.89 -11.82
C SER A 45 19.74 -1.41 -11.36
N LYS A 46 18.98 -0.57 -10.65
CA LYS A 46 17.66 -0.89 -10.07
C LYS A 46 16.50 -0.19 -10.78
N GLN A 47 16.77 0.61 -11.80
CA GLN A 47 15.75 1.41 -12.49
C GLN A 47 14.61 0.56 -13.08
N GLU A 48 14.91 -0.64 -13.58
CA GLU A 48 13.88 -1.55 -14.10
C GLU A 48 12.97 -2.10 -13.00
N GLU A 49 13.55 -2.43 -11.84
CA GLU A 49 12.81 -2.91 -10.65
C GLU A 49 11.94 -1.82 -10.04
N GLN A 50 12.38 -0.56 -10.15
CA GLN A 50 11.70 0.62 -9.61
C GLN A 50 10.64 1.21 -10.54
N ASN A 51 10.42 0.64 -11.74
CA ASN A 51 9.49 1.21 -12.71
C ASN A 51 8.03 1.20 -12.20
N ALA A 52 7.48 2.39 -11.94
CA ALA A 52 6.14 2.59 -11.38
C ALA A 52 5.02 2.08 -12.30
N THR A 53 5.25 1.98 -13.61
CA THR A 53 4.23 1.43 -14.54
C THR A 53 3.93 -0.04 -14.28
N ARG A 54 4.83 -0.78 -13.62
CA ARG A 54 4.59 -2.17 -13.20
C ARG A 54 3.42 -2.29 -12.24
N VAL A 55 3.15 -1.27 -11.42
CA VAL A 55 1.98 -1.27 -10.52
C VAL A 55 0.67 -1.42 -11.27
N VAL A 56 0.59 -0.84 -12.47
CA VAL A 56 -0.58 -0.98 -13.36
C VAL A 56 -0.70 -2.42 -13.89
N GLN A 57 0.43 -3.02 -14.27
CA GLN A 57 0.47 -4.37 -14.85
C GLN A 57 0.05 -5.47 -13.86
N MET A 58 0.28 -5.26 -12.56
CA MET A 58 -0.04 -6.23 -11.52
C MET A 58 -1.56 -6.44 -11.35
N ASN A 59 -2.41 -5.47 -11.73
CA ASN A 59 -3.87 -5.55 -11.65
C ASN A 59 -4.40 -6.12 -10.30
N ALA A 60 -3.78 -5.70 -9.20
CA ALA A 60 -4.04 -6.24 -7.86
C ALA A 60 -4.10 -5.13 -6.81
N THR A 61 -4.89 -5.36 -5.76
CA THR A 61 -4.92 -4.47 -4.59
C THR A 61 -3.59 -4.54 -3.85
N GLN A 62 -2.93 -3.40 -3.72
CA GLN A 62 -1.68 -3.24 -2.99
C GLN A 62 -1.96 -2.78 -1.57
N TRP A 63 -1.34 -3.42 -0.58
CA TRP A 63 -1.50 -3.09 0.83
C TRP A 63 -0.25 -2.43 1.38
N VAL A 64 -0.43 -1.33 2.10
CA VAL A 64 0.66 -0.70 2.85
C VAL A 64 0.97 -1.56 4.06
N LYS A 65 2.14 -2.19 4.05
CA LYS A 65 2.57 -3.04 5.16
C LYS A 65 3.22 -2.23 6.29
N TRP A 66 4.06 -1.25 5.93
CA TRP A 66 4.82 -0.44 6.88
C TRP A 66 5.01 0.97 6.35
N ARG A 67 5.18 1.92 7.27
CA ARG A 67 5.55 3.31 7.00
C ARG A 67 6.46 3.83 8.11
N THR A 68 7.24 4.86 7.81
CA THR A 68 8.19 5.49 8.76
C THR A 68 7.65 6.77 9.39
N TYR A 69 6.46 7.20 8.98
CA TYR A 69 5.80 8.42 9.46
C TYR A 69 4.33 8.14 9.78
N ASN A 70 3.72 9.03 10.58
CA ASN A 70 2.31 8.94 10.94
C ASN A 70 1.46 9.75 9.96
N VAL A 71 0.29 9.22 9.61
CA VAL A 71 -0.72 9.90 8.81
C VAL A 71 -2.02 9.84 9.59
N THR A 72 -2.71 10.97 9.67
CA THR A 72 -4.00 11.12 10.33
C THR A 72 -5.02 11.60 9.32
N ASP A 73 -6.25 11.13 9.48
CA ASP A 73 -7.38 11.61 8.70
C ASP A 73 -7.68 13.04 9.14
N LEU A 74 -7.73 13.95 8.18
CA LEU A 74 -7.91 15.38 8.43
C LEU A 74 -9.30 15.71 8.99
N VAL A 75 -10.30 14.89 8.70
CA VAL A 75 -11.68 15.13 9.15
C VAL A 75 -11.92 14.53 10.53
N SER A 76 -11.50 13.28 10.75
CA SER A 76 -11.78 12.56 12.00
C SER A 76 -10.68 12.70 13.06
N GLY A 77 -9.46 13.06 12.67
CA GLY A 77 -8.28 13.08 13.53
C GLY A 77 -7.72 11.69 13.87
N TYR A 78 -8.33 10.60 13.39
CA TYR A 78 -7.85 9.24 13.66
C TYR A 78 -6.64 8.89 12.81
N PRO A 79 -5.71 8.05 13.33
CA PRO A 79 -4.60 7.55 12.53
C PRO A 79 -5.10 6.64 11.42
N LEU A 80 -4.54 6.78 10.21
CA LEU A 80 -4.85 5.91 9.09
C LEU A 80 -4.36 4.49 9.37
N GLN A 81 -5.21 3.51 9.15
CA GLN A 81 -4.90 2.09 9.27
C GLN A 81 -5.30 1.36 7.99
N CYS A 82 -4.70 0.19 7.76
CA CYS A 82 -5.11 -0.74 6.68
C CYS A 82 -5.17 -0.08 5.29
N GLU A 83 -4.23 0.83 5.01
CA GLU A 83 -4.15 1.55 3.74
C GLU A 83 -3.92 0.56 2.59
N ASN A 84 -4.72 0.68 1.54
CA ASN A 84 -4.55 -0.08 0.31
C ASN A 84 -4.98 0.73 -0.89
N PHE A 85 -4.49 0.36 -2.06
CA PHE A 85 -4.92 0.97 -3.29
C PHE A 85 -5.09 -0.06 -4.41
N LYS A 86 -5.94 0.27 -5.37
CA LYS A 86 -6.08 -0.49 -6.60
C LYS A 86 -6.10 0.48 -7.78
N VAL A 87 -5.21 0.24 -8.74
CA VAL A 87 -5.28 0.92 -10.04
C VAL A 87 -6.44 0.30 -10.82
N MET A 88 -7.34 1.14 -11.29
CA MET A 88 -8.56 0.78 -11.98
C MET A 88 -8.32 0.90 -13.49
N GLU A 89 -9.04 1.80 -14.15
CA GLU A 89 -8.98 2.01 -15.58
C GLU A 89 -7.90 3.01 -15.98
N LYS A 90 -7.37 2.84 -17.19
CA LYS A 90 -6.51 3.83 -17.83
C LYS A 90 -7.39 4.92 -18.45
N ARG A 91 -7.16 6.18 -18.06
CA ARG A 91 -7.91 7.35 -18.57
C ARG A 91 -7.20 8.00 -19.75
N THR A 92 -5.90 8.24 -19.60
CA THR A 92 -5.05 8.83 -20.65
C THR A 92 -3.73 8.05 -20.73
N PRO A 93 -2.81 8.35 -21.67
CA PRO A 93 -1.52 7.65 -21.75
C PRO A 93 -0.74 7.59 -20.43
N THR A 94 -0.87 8.63 -19.60
CA THR A 94 -0.13 8.82 -18.33
C THR A 94 -1.02 8.80 -17.09
N ASN A 95 -2.34 8.92 -17.22
CA ASN A 95 -3.27 9.02 -16.10
C ASN A 95 -4.16 7.79 -15.99
N TYR A 96 -4.35 7.35 -14.75
CA TYR A 96 -5.12 6.16 -14.38
C TYR A 96 -6.09 6.54 -13.27
N SER A 97 -7.24 5.87 -13.21
CA SER A 97 -8.09 5.96 -12.03
C SER A 97 -7.49 5.08 -10.93
N LEU A 98 -7.39 5.61 -9.73
CA LEU A 98 -6.89 4.95 -8.53
C LEU A 98 -7.98 4.96 -7.47
N GLN A 99 -8.30 3.78 -6.94
CA GLN A 99 -9.11 3.68 -5.75
C GLN A 99 -8.18 3.52 -4.55
N TYR A 100 -8.18 4.49 -3.65
CA TYR A 100 -7.44 4.49 -2.40
C TYR A 100 -8.39 4.22 -1.23
N ASN A 101 -8.07 3.23 -0.42
CA ASN A 101 -8.89 2.84 0.72
C ASN A 101 -8.06 2.89 2.01
N TYR A 102 -8.68 3.35 3.09
CA TYR A 102 -8.08 3.30 4.41
C TYR A 102 -9.14 3.16 5.48
N ARG A 103 -8.71 2.76 6.67
CA ARG A 103 -9.54 2.71 7.86
C ARG A 103 -9.23 3.89 8.76
N SER A 104 -10.27 4.62 9.15
CA SER A 104 -10.26 5.77 10.04
C SER A 104 -11.06 5.43 11.29
N GLY A 105 -10.37 5.06 12.38
CA GLY A 105 -11.02 4.50 13.55
C GLY A 105 -11.77 3.19 13.24
N TYR A 106 -13.10 3.23 13.30
CA TYR A 106 -13.97 2.07 13.00
C TYR A 106 -14.57 2.09 11.60
N SER A 107 -14.39 3.17 10.84
CA SER A 107 -14.98 3.35 9.51
C SER A 107 -13.96 3.05 8.42
N TRP A 108 -14.47 2.57 7.28
CA TRP A 108 -13.72 2.47 6.04
C TRP A 108 -14.02 3.69 5.17
N GLU A 109 -12.95 4.28 4.66
CA GLU A 109 -13.00 5.42 3.75
C GLU A 109 -12.42 5.01 2.40
N THR A 110 -13.04 5.49 1.33
CA THR A 110 -12.63 5.24 -0.05
C THR A 110 -12.56 6.55 -0.81
N ILE A 111 -11.42 6.81 -1.45
CA ILE A 111 -11.18 7.97 -2.29
C ILE A 111 -10.87 7.48 -3.70
N ASN A 112 -11.54 8.06 -4.69
CA ASN A 112 -11.25 7.81 -6.10
C ASN A 112 -10.46 9.01 -6.64
N GLU A 113 -9.23 8.77 -7.05
CA GLU A 113 -8.29 9.81 -7.50
C GLU A 113 -7.67 9.46 -8.84
N ASP A 114 -6.97 10.42 -9.43
CA ASP A 114 -6.10 10.17 -10.58
C ASP A 114 -4.69 9.81 -10.11
N LEU A 115 -4.20 8.65 -10.56
CA LEU A 115 -2.79 8.27 -10.52
C LEU A 115 -2.12 8.76 -11.80
N ILE A 116 -1.11 9.61 -11.64
CA ILE A 116 -0.31 10.16 -12.72
C ILE A 116 1.06 9.47 -12.73
N LEU A 117 1.44 8.93 -13.89
CA LEU A 117 2.73 8.30 -14.14
C LEU A 117 3.43 9.01 -15.30
N GLY A 118 4.68 9.40 -15.09
CA GLY A 118 5.56 9.91 -16.15
C GLY A 118 5.45 11.40 -16.49
N PHE A 119 4.28 12.03 -16.51
CA PHE A 119 4.16 13.48 -16.77
C PHE A 119 3.08 14.17 -15.93
N LEU A 120 3.46 15.25 -15.24
CA LEU A 120 2.57 16.13 -14.50
C LEU A 120 2.61 17.54 -15.10
N ASN A 121 1.52 18.01 -15.73
CA ASN A 121 1.39 19.37 -16.29
C ASN A 121 2.62 19.81 -17.12
N LEU A 122 3.08 18.97 -18.05
CA LEU A 122 4.27 19.15 -18.91
C LEU A 122 5.63 18.93 -18.24
N ARG A 123 5.68 18.67 -16.93
CA ARG A 123 6.91 18.28 -16.23
C ARG A 123 7.07 16.77 -16.26
N PRO A 124 8.20 16.22 -16.74
CA PRO A 124 8.47 14.79 -16.62
C PRO A 124 8.62 14.40 -15.16
N LEU A 125 7.95 13.32 -14.77
CA LEU A 125 8.14 12.63 -13.49
C LEU A 125 9.18 11.52 -13.68
N PRO A 126 10.02 11.26 -12.66
CA PRO A 126 10.88 10.08 -12.63
C PRO A 126 10.08 8.79 -12.92
N PRO A 127 10.63 7.80 -13.65
CA PRO A 127 9.93 6.56 -14.00
C PRO A 127 9.47 5.71 -12.80
N ASN A 128 10.03 5.98 -11.62
CA ASN A 128 9.79 5.32 -10.35
C ASN A 128 8.79 6.04 -9.45
N ASP A 129 8.30 7.22 -9.86
CA ASP A 129 7.36 8.02 -9.11
C ASP A 129 5.91 7.72 -9.47
N MET A 130 5.09 7.55 -8.43
CA MET A 130 3.64 7.54 -8.49
C MET A 130 3.10 8.82 -7.85
N PHE A 131 2.31 9.59 -8.61
CA PHE A 131 1.73 10.83 -8.12
C PHE A 131 0.20 10.70 -7.99
N PHE A 132 -0.32 10.86 -6.77
CA PHE A 132 -1.76 10.82 -6.49
C PHE A 132 -2.10 11.56 -5.20
N ALA A 133 -3.36 11.97 -5.03
CA ALA A 133 -3.83 12.55 -3.78
C ALA A 133 -4.21 11.45 -2.76
N ARG A 134 -3.82 11.63 -1.50
CA ARG A 134 -4.21 10.70 -0.40
C ARG A 134 -5.41 11.18 0.41
N THR A 135 -5.86 12.41 0.22
CA THR A 135 -6.91 13.05 1.02
C THR A 135 -7.70 14.04 0.16
N PRO A 136 -9.03 14.13 0.32
CA PRO A 136 -9.89 14.95 -0.53
C PRO A 136 -9.81 16.47 -0.27
N ILE A 137 -9.12 16.93 0.79
CA ILE A 137 -9.13 18.34 1.23
C ILE A 137 -7.87 19.14 0.81
N GLY A 138 -6.85 18.53 0.18
CA GLY A 138 -5.63 19.26 -0.28
C GLY A 138 -4.75 19.70 0.90
N ASP A 139 -3.41 19.70 0.82
CA ASP A 139 -2.62 20.55 -0.07
C ASP A 139 -1.32 19.89 -0.56
N GLN A 140 -1.09 18.60 -0.24
CA GLN A 140 0.15 17.92 -0.64
C GLN A 140 -0.17 16.67 -1.46
N PRO A 141 -0.03 16.75 -2.81
CA PRO A 141 -0.02 15.54 -3.60
C PRO A 141 1.09 14.64 -3.10
N THR A 142 0.78 13.36 -2.98
CA THR A 142 1.73 12.39 -2.46
C THR A 142 2.52 11.79 -3.61
N ILE A 143 3.83 11.79 -3.46
CA ILE A 143 4.74 11.03 -4.33
C ILE A 143 5.09 9.74 -3.58
N TRP A 144 4.78 8.59 -4.18
CA TRP A 144 5.28 7.29 -3.75
C TRP A 144 6.34 6.82 -4.74
N CYS A 145 7.55 6.63 -4.24
CA CYS A 145 8.64 6.03 -5.02
C CYS A 145 8.55 4.51 -4.88
N CYS A 146 8.50 3.81 -6.01
CA CYS A 146 8.60 2.35 -6.02
C CYS A 146 10.06 1.96 -5.75
N ILE A 147 10.35 1.40 -4.57
CA ILE A 147 11.67 0.86 -4.22
C ILE A 147 11.56 -0.66 -4.07
N PRO A 148 12.44 -1.45 -4.71
CA PRO A 148 12.40 -2.90 -4.58
C PRO A 148 12.62 -3.33 -3.13
N THR A 149 11.72 -4.17 -2.63
CA THR A 149 11.90 -4.87 -1.36
C THR A 149 12.67 -6.16 -1.62
N THR A 150 14.00 -6.13 -1.46
CA THR A 150 14.85 -7.34 -1.44
C THR A 150 14.93 -7.94 -0.05
#